data_AF-A0A2V9Z0L9-F1
#
_entry.id   AF-A0A2V9Z0L9-F1
#
_cell.length_a   1.000
_cell.length_b   1.000
_cell.length_c   1.000
_cell.angle_alpha   90.00
_cell.angle_beta   90.00
_cell.angle_gamma   90.00
#
_symmetry.space_group_name_H-M   'P 1'
#
loop_
_entity.id
_entity.type
_entity.pdbx_description
1 polymer ?
#
loop_
_entity_poly.entity_id
_entity_poly.type
_entity_poly.pdbx_seq_one_letter_code
_entity_poly.pdbx_strand_id
1 'polypeptide(L)'
;MAQSVRSFIEVARDSHFPIQNLPFGVFQPRDGSPRIGVAIGNLVLDLSILEELGHLDVVTETIVGRDPGRQRIFGGDSLNAFMALGRPAWKRTRDIVQHLLGAETATLRDNAELRDRVFHEQNKVTMLAPARIGDYTDFYSSYHHAHNVGTMLRGP
;
A
#
# COMPACT_ATOMS: atom_id res chain seq x y z
N MET A 1 -18.72 7.43 -19.96
CA MET A 1 -17.71 7.80 -18.95
C MET A 1 -17.85 6.83 -17.80
N ALA A 2 -16.80 6.06 -17.48
CA ALA A 2 -16.86 5.14 -16.35
C ALA A 2 -17.08 5.93 -15.06
N GLN A 3 -18.04 5.53 -14.24
CA GLN A 3 -18.26 6.18 -12.94
C GLN A 3 -17.01 6.00 -12.07
N SER A 4 -16.58 7.08 -11.42
CA SER A 4 -15.45 7.02 -10.48
C SER A 4 -15.83 6.14 -9.30
N VAL A 5 -15.02 5.11 -9.03
CA VAL A 5 -15.21 4.19 -7.89
C VAL A 5 -15.27 5.01 -6.59
N ARG A 6 -16.28 4.76 -5.76
CA ARG A 6 -16.43 5.37 -4.43
C ARG A 6 -16.16 4.33 -3.36
N SER A 7 -15.58 4.77 -2.24
CA SER A 7 -15.39 3.91 -1.08
C SER A 7 -16.58 4.00 -0.12
N PHE A 8 -16.82 2.95 0.67
CA PHE A 8 -17.68 3.05 1.85
C PHE A 8 -16.99 3.76 3.03
N ILE A 9 -15.66 3.87 3.00
CA ILE A 9 -14.93 4.70 3.95
C ILE A 9 -15.15 6.17 3.56
N GLU A 10 -15.56 6.98 4.52
CA GLU A 10 -15.66 8.42 4.33
C GLU A 10 -14.26 9.02 4.20
N VAL A 11 -14.04 9.72 3.09
CA VAL A 11 -12.76 10.37 2.79
C VAL A 11 -13.02 11.86 2.57
N ALA A 12 -12.27 12.70 3.29
CA ALA A 12 -12.31 14.15 3.09
C ALA A 12 -11.90 14.52 1.65
N ARG A 13 -12.51 15.56 1.07
CA ARG A 13 -12.30 15.92 -0.35
C ARG A 13 -10.85 16.30 -0.68
N ASP A 14 -10.13 16.82 0.29
CA ASP A 14 -8.74 17.26 0.23
C ASP A 14 -7.76 16.19 0.72
N SER A 15 -8.24 15.00 1.11
CA SER A 15 -7.38 13.91 1.53
C SER A 15 -6.44 13.49 0.41
N HIS A 16 -5.18 13.27 0.75
CA HIS A 16 -4.20 12.67 -0.14
C HIS A 16 -4.45 11.18 -0.38
N PHE A 17 -5.33 10.54 0.39
CA PHE A 17 -5.57 9.09 0.36
C PHE A 17 -7.00 8.72 -0.06
N PRO A 18 -7.50 9.18 -1.23
CA PRO A 18 -8.75 8.69 -1.76
C PRO A 18 -8.59 7.26 -2.31
N ILE A 19 -9.70 6.58 -2.61
CA ILE A 19 -9.70 5.21 -3.19
C ILE A 19 -8.99 5.13 -4.56
N GLN A 20 -8.75 6.27 -5.21
CA GLN A 20 -7.97 6.39 -6.44
C GLN A 20 -6.45 6.39 -6.17
N ASN A 21 -5.98 6.68 -4.96
CA ASN A 21 -4.55 6.65 -4.63
C ASN A 21 -4.11 5.26 -4.17
N LEU A 22 -4.57 4.81 -2.99
CA LEU A 22 -4.21 3.52 -2.36
C LEU A 22 -2.69 3.25 -2.36
N PRO A 23 -1.88 4.11 -1.71
CA PRO A 23 -0.44 3.88 -1.61
C PRO A 23 -0.16 2.76 -0.61
N PHE A 24 0.87 1.97 -0.90
CA PHE A 24 1.35 0.92 -0.01
C PHE A 24 2.41 1.48 0.93
N GLY A 25 2.41 1.01 2.18
CA GLY A 25 3.41 1.35 3.17
C GLY A 25 3.63 0.23 4.18
N VAL A 26 4.70 0.36 4.97
CA VAL A 26 4.95 -0.49 6.12
C VAL A 26 4.58 0.29 7.36
N PHE A 27 3.75 -0.30 8.20
CA PHE A 27 3.32 0.29 9.46
C PHE A 27 3.45 -0.72 10.59
N GLN A 28 3.57 -0.20 11.80
CA GLN A 28 3.57 -0.99 13.01
C GLN A 28 2.45 -0.48 13.94
N PRO A 29 1.43 -1.32 14.21
CA PRO A 29 0.45 -1.04 15.23
C PRO A 29 1.06 -1.03 16.62
N ARG A 30 0.42 -0.31 17.55
CA ARG A 30 0.89 -0.12 18.92
C ARG A 30 1.34 -1.42 19.60
N ASP A 31 0.57 -2.50 19.43
CA ASP A 31 0.79 -3.79 20.09
C ASP A 31 1.04 -4.93 19.09
N GLY A 32 1.78 -4.67 18.01
CA GLY A 32 2.02 -5.67 16.98
C GLY A 32 3.34 -5.56 16.23
N SER A 33 3.58 -6.55 15.38
CA SER A 33 4.72 -6.58 14.46
C SER A 33 4.48 -5.67 13.25
N PRO A 34 5.56 -5.13 12.66
CA PRO A 34 5.53 -4.45 11.37
C PRO A 34 4.86 -5.29 10.28
N ARG A 35 4.11 -4.63 9.41
CA ARG A 35 3.37 -5.27 8.31
C ARG A 35 2.98 -4.27 7.24
N ILE A 36 2.51 -4.80 6.12
CA ILE A 36 2.17 -4.01 4.93
C ILE A 36 0.70 -3.56 5.01
N GLY A 37 0.47 -2.29 4.73
CA GLY A 37 -0.86 -1.69 4.69
C GLY A 37 -1.07 -0.74 3.51
N VAL A 38 -2.32 -0.35 3.32
CA VAL A 38 -2.75 0.64 2.31
C VAL A 38 -3.47 1.79 2.99
N ALA A 39 -3.08 3.02 2.66
CA ALA A 39 -3.75 4.20 3.21
C ALA A 39 -5.09 4.47 2.49
N ILE A 40 -6.13 4.77 3.28
CA ILE A 40 -7.46 5.22 2.80
C ILE A 40 -8.06 6.20 3.80
N GLY A 41 -8.29 7.45 3.38
CA GLY A 41 -8.70 8.53 4.29
C GLY A 41 -7.71 8.70 5.45
N ASN A 42 -8.21 8.59 6.68
CA ASN A 42 -7.41 8.63 7.90
C ASN A 42 -7.07 7.24 8.47
N LEU A 43 -7.31 6.19 7.68
CA LEU A 43 -7.11 4.80 8.08
C LEU A 43 -5.98 4.14 7.28
N VAL A 44 -5.48 3.05 7.85
CA VAL A 44 -4.60 2.09 7.20
C VAL A 44 -5.34 0.76 7.15
N LEU A 45 -5.51 0.20 5.95
CA LEU A 45 -6.01 -1.14 5.73
C LEU A 45 -4.85 -2.14 5.86
N ASP A 46 -4.95 -3.07 6.80
CA ASP A 46 -3.99 -4.13 7.08
C ASP A 46 -4.09 -5.26 6.06
N LEU A 47 -3.11 -5.36 5.16
CA LEU A 47 -3.11 -6.40 4.13
C LEU A 47 -2.72 -7.77 4.68
N SER A 48 -2.00 -7.84 5.81
CA SER A 48 -1.59 -9.11 6.41
C SER A 48 -2.81 -9.89 6.93
N ILE A 49 -3.78 -9.18 7.52
CA ILE A 49 -5.02 -9.79 8.01
C ILE A 49 -5.90 -10.23 6.85
N LEU A 50 -5.98 -9.43 5.77
CA LEU A 50 -6.70 -9.83 4.57
C LEU A 50 -6.08 -11.05 3.88
N GLU A 51 -4.75 -11.17 3.87
CA GLU A 51 -4.03 -12.34 3.36
C GLU A 51 -4.29 -13.59 4.22
N GLU A 52 -4.25 -13.46 5.54
CA GLU A 52 -4.52 -14.54 6.50
C GLU A 52 -5.95 -15.08 6.35
N LEU A 53 -6.91 -14.18 6.14
CA LEU A 53 -8.32 -14.54 5.97
C LEU A 53 -8.69 -14.97 4.54
N GLY A 54 -7.70 -15.03 3.63
CA GLY A 54 -7.91 -15.50 2.26
C GLY A 54 -8.59 -14.49 1.32
N HIS A 55 -8.69 -13.22 1.72
CA HIS A 55 -9.21 -12.15 0.86
C HIS A 55 -8.17 -11.64 -0.14
N LEU A 56 -6.88 -11.87 0.10
CA LEU A 56 -5.80 -11.61 -0.84
C LEU A 56 -5.24 -12.93 -1.35
N ASP A 57 -5.64 -13.31 -2.57
CA ASP A 57 -5.02 -14.41 -3.29
C ASP A 57 -4.30 -13.89 -4.53
N VAL A 58 -3.09 -13.40 -4.28
CA VAL A 58 -2.22 -12.80 -5.30
C VAL A 58 -1.18 -13.76 -5.87
N VAL A 59 -0.95 -14.89 -5.21
CA VAL A 59 0.19 -15.79 -5.50
C VAL A 59 -0.19 -16.96 -6.41
N THR A 60 -1.48 -17.25 -6.57
CA THR A 60 -1.96 -18.48 -7.22
C THR A 60 -1.71 -18.59 -8.73
N GLU A 61 -1.41 -17.51 -9.44
CA GLU A 61 -1.18 -17.59 -10.90
C GLU A 61 0.27 -17.35 -11.34
N THR A 62 1.12 -16.72 -10.53
CA THR A 62 2.47 -16.30 -10.97
C THR A 62 3.59 -17.25 -10.52
N ILE A 63 3.36 -18.04 -9.46
CA ILE A 63 4.35 -19.02 -8.98
C ILE A 63 3.84 -20.43 -9.27
N VAL A 64 4.09 -20.90 -10.50
CA VAL A 64 4.05 -22.33 -10.83
C VAL A 64 5.26 -22.99 -10.16
N GLY A 65 5.13 -23.24 -8.86
CA GLY A 65 6.17 -23.77 -8.00
C GLY A 65 5.59 -23.95 -6.61
N ARG A 66 4.83 -25.03 -6.44
CA ARG A 66 4.22 -25.43 -5.17
C ARG A 66 5.32 -25.66 -4.12
N ASP A 67 5.58 -24.66 -3.30
CA ASP A 67 6.04 -24.89 -1.94
C ASP A 67 4.80 -24.79 -1.02
N PRO A 68 4.41 -25.86 -0.31
CA PRO A 68 3.20 -25.89 0.52
C PRO A 68 3.24 -24.92 1.73
N GLY A 69 4.36 -24.23 1.97
CA GLY A 69 4.40 -23.07 2.85
C GLY A 69 3.95 -21.80 2.11
N ARG A 70 2.66 -21.45 2.18
CA ARG A 70 2.12 -20.17 1.67
C ARG A 70 2.83 -19.02 2.40
N GLN A 71 3.93 -18.52 1.83
CA GLN A 71 4.72 -17.45 2.42
C GLN A 71 3.83 -16.20 2.51
N ARG A 72 3.57 -15.72 3.73
CA ARG A 72 2.79 -14.51 3.97
C ARG A 72 3.61 -13.30 3.53
N ILE A 73 3.21 -12.68 2.43
CA ILE A 73 3.94 -11.56 1.82
C ILE A 73 3.65 -10.27 2.59
N PHE A 74 2.42 -10.11 3.06
CA PHE A 74 1.97 -8.85 3.67
C PHE A 74 2.28 -8.77 5.17
N GLY A 75 2.69 -9.88 5.78
CA GLY A 75 3.19 -9.92 7.17
C GLY A 75 4.68 -9.55 7.32
N GLY A 76 5.34 -9.05 6.28
CA GLY A 76 6.75 -8.63 6.31
C GLY A 76 6.95 -7.19 6.77
N ASP A 77 8.16 -6.86 7.22
CA ASP A 77 8.58 -5.52 7.63
C ASP A 77 9.11 -4.65 6.48
N SER A 78 8.93 -5.09 5.23
CA SER A 78 9.31 -4.34 4.03
C SER A 78 8.47 -4.74 2.82
N LEU A 79 8.31 -3.83 1.85
CA LEU A 79 7.61 -4.10 0.59
C LEU A 79 8.42 -4.96 -0.39
N ASN A 80 9.69 -5.29 -0.10
CA ASN A 80 10.60 -5.92 -1.07
C ASN A 80 10.06 -7.22 -1.65
N ALA A 81 9.49 -8.10 -0.82
CA ALA A 81 8.92 -9.37 -1.28
C ALA A 81 7.71 -9.14 -2.22
N PHE A 82 6.87 -8.17 -1.90
CA PHE A 82 5.74 -7.78 -2.76
C PHE A 82 6.19 -7.11 -4.05
N MET A 83 7.20 -6.23 -3.99
CA MET A 83 7.83 -5.62 -5.16
C MET A 83 8.43 -6.69 -6.08
N ALA A 84 9.06 -7.74 -5.54
CA ALA A 84 9.65 -8.81 -6.34
C ALA A 84 8.63 -9.60 -7.19
N LEU A 85 7.34 -9.62 -6.82
CA LEU A 85 6.30 -10.28 -7.61
C LEU A 85 5.99 -9.58 -8.95
N GLY A 86 6.33 -8.30 -9.07
CA GLY A 86 6.13 -7.51 -10.28
C GLY A 86 4.69 -7.08 -10.56
N ARG A 87 4.55 -6.35 -11.67
CA ARG A 87 3.34 -5.60 -12.05
C ARG A 87 2.02 -6.40 -12.05
N PRO A 88 1.96 -7.67 -12.51
CA PRO A 88 0.71 -8.44 -12.48
C PRO A 88 0.16 -8.59 -11.06
N ALA A 89 1.01 -8.93 -10.09
CA ALA A 89 0.61 -9.07 -8.69
C ALA A 89 0.21 -7.73 -8.08
N TRP A 90 0.93 -6.64 -8.40
CA TRP A 90 0.59 -5.31 -7.90
C TRP A 90 -0.79 -4.86 -8.39
N LYS A 91 -1.07 -5.05 -9.68
CA LYS A 91 -2.37 -4.72 -10.28
C LYS A 91 -3.48 -5.56 -9.64
N ARG A 92 -3.29 -6.88 -9.52
CA ARG A 92 -4.26 -7.77 -8.88
C ARG A 92 -4.55 -7.36 -7.44
N THR A 93 -3.51 -7.05 -6.66
CA THR A 93 -3.67 -6.55 -5.27
C THR A 93 -4.49 -5.27 -5.24
N ARG A 94 -4.15 -4.31 -6.12
CA ARG A 94 -4.88 -3.04 -6.21
C ARG A 94 -6.33 -3.25 -6.59
N ASP A 95 -6.62 -4.09 -7.57
CA ASP A 95 -7.98 -4.39 -8.03
C ASP A 95 -8.80 -5.03 -6.89
N ILE A 96 -8.22 -5.96 -6.12
CA ILE A 96 -8.86 -6.56 -4.95
C ILE A 96 -9.12 -5.51 -3.87
N VAL A 97 -8.11 -4.69 -3.51
CA VAL A 97 -8.26 -3.65 -2.48
C VAL A 97 -9.31 -2.61 -2.89
N GLN A 98 -9.32 -2.18 -4.16
CA GLN A 98 -10.35 -1.28 -4.69
C GLN A 98 -11.75 -1.91 -4.61
N HIS A 99 -11.87 -3.19 -4.97
CA HIS A 99 -13.14 -3.90 -4.87
C HIS A 99 -13.61 -3.98 -3.42
N LEU A 100 -12.76 -4.45 -2.50
CA LEU A 100 -13.09 -4.59 -1.08
C LEU A 100 -13.45 -3.27 -0.41
N LEU A 101 -12.82 -2.17 -0.79
CA LEU A 101 -13.11 -0.83 -0.27
C LEU A 101 -14.30 -0.15 -0.96
N GLY A 102 -14.84 -0.73 -2.04
CA GLY A 102 -15.91 -0.15 -2.83
C GLY A 102 -17.23 0.00 -2.07
N ALA A 103 -17.95 1.09 -2.32
CA ALA A 103 -19.23 1.41 -1.66
C ALA A 103 -20.29 0.30 -1.81
N GLU A 104 -20.24 -0.43 -2.93
CA GLU A 104 -21.18 -1.50 -3.27
C GLU A 104 -20.73 -2.90 -2.84
N THR A 105 -19.57 -3.02 -2.17
CA THR A 105 -18.99 -4.32 -1.80
C THR A 105 -19.22 -4.62 -0.32
N ALA A 106 -20.10 -5.59 -0.05
CA ALA A 106 -20.52 -5.95 1.31
C ALA A 106 -19.40 -6.57 2.18
N THR A 107 -18.43 -7.26 1.57
CA THR A 107 -17.45 -8.11 2.29
C THR A 107 -16.76 -7.42 3.47
N LEU A 108 -16.22 -6.21 3.25
CA LEU A 108 -15.70 -5.39 4.35
C LEU A 108 -16.75 -4.44 4.90
N ARG A 109 -17.56 -3.79 4.04
CA ARG A 109 -18.52 -2.76 4.45
C ARG A 109 -19.47 -3.23 5.55
N ASP A 110 -20.01 -4.43 5.43
CA ASP A 110 -21.09 -4.94 6.29
C ASP A 110 -20.59 -5.86 7.41
N ASN A 111 -19.28 -6.14 7.45
CA ASN A 111 -18.66 -6.99 8.47
C ASN A 111 -17.93 -6.12 9.52
N ALA A 112 -18.64 -5.72 10.57
CA ALA A 112 -18.10 -4.86 11.62
C ALA A 112 -16.89 -5.48 12.35
N GLU A 113 -16.96 -6.78 12.68
CA GLU A 113 -15.87 -7.49 13.35
C GLU A 113 -14.60 -7.51 12.49
N LEU A 114 -14.75 -7.76 11.19
CA LEU A 114 -13.62 -7.74 10.27
C LEU A 114 -13.04 -6.33 10.13
N ARG A 115 -13.89 -5.29 10.03
CA ARG A 115 -13.42 -3.89 9.94
C ARG A 115 -12.60 -3.47 11.15
N ASP A 116 -13.04 -3.83 12.36
CA ASP A 116 -12.32 -3.53 13.59
C ASP A 116 -10.92 -4.16 13.62
N ARG A 117 -10.77 -5.32 12.98
CA ARG A 117 -9.49 -6.01 12.85
C ARG A 117 -8.58 -5.43 11.77
N VAL A 118 -9.12 -5.09 10.59
CA VAL A 118 -8.31 -4.73 9.41
C VAL A 118 -8.00 -3.23 9.32
N PHE A 119 -8.70 -2.35 10.02
CA PHE A 119 -8.46 -0.92 9.96
C PHE A 119 -7.75 -0.40 11.21
N HIS A 120 -6.70 0.36 10.99
CA HIS A 120 -6.02 1.13 12.04
C HIS A 120 -6.11 2.62 11.73
N GLU A 121 -6.34 3.46 12.75
CA GLU A 121 -6.21 4.91 12.58
C GLU A 121 -4.75 5.28 12.31
N GLN A 122 -4.51 6.13 11.31
CA GLN A 122 -3.15 6.54 10.91
C GLN A 122 -2.37 7.20 12.05
N ASN A 123 -3.05 7.94 12.93
CA ASN A 123 -2.44 8.60 14.09
C ASN A 123 -2.12 7.64 15.26
N LYS A 124 -2.51 6.37 15.16
CA LYS A 124 -2.28 5.31 16.17
C LYS A 124 -1.26 4.26 15.72
N VAL A 125 -0.65 4.44 14.55
CA VAL A 125 0.37 3.55 14.01
C VAL A 125 1.70 4.28 13.85
N THR A 126 2.80 3.52 13.85
CA THR A 126 4.11 4.03 13.49
C THR A 126 4.43 3.65 12.06
N MET A 127 4.73 4.63 11.20
CA MET A 127 5.21 4.36 9.84
C MET A 127 6.69 3.99 9.85
N LEU A 128 7.06 2.99 9.07
CA LEU A 128 8.45 2.53 8.91
C LEU A 128 8.94 2.79 7.48
N ALA A 129 10.24 2.60 7.27
CA ALA A 129 10.80 2.62 5.92
C ALA A 129 10.07 1.60 5.04
N PRO A 130 9.58 1.98 3.84
CA PRO A 130 8.71 1.12 3.05
C PRO A 130 9.45 -0.06 2.42
N ALA A 131 10.77 0.05 2.22
CA ALA A 131 11.59 -0.99 1.65
C ALA A 131 12.97 -1.03 2.33
N ARG A 132 13.60 -2.19 2.30
CA ARG A 132 15.04 -2.34 2.55
C ARG A 132 15.76 -1.86 1.31
N ILE A 133 16.37 -0.69 1.41
CA ILE A 133 17.12 -0.07 0.32
C ILE A 133 18.50 -0.71 0.29
N GLY A 134 18.80 -1.47 -0.76
CA GLY A 134 20.13 -2.04 -0.97
C GLY A 134 21.12 -0.96 -1.40
N ASP A 135 20.79 -0.28 -2.50
CA ASP A 135 21.55 0.83 -3.06
C ASP A 135 20.63 2.04 -3.29
N TYR A 136 21.20 3.23 -3.16
CA TYR A 136 20.54 4.50 -3.43
C TYR A 136 21.35 5.30 -4.45
N THR A 137 20.68 5.73 -5.51
CA THR A 137 21.25 6.59 -6.55
C THR A 137 20.47 7.89 -6.58
N ASP A 138 21.16 9.01 -6.38
CA ASP A 138 20.59 10.34 -6.53
C ASP A 138 20.95 10.93 -7.91
N PHE A 139 19.95 11.45 -8.62
CA PHE A 139 20.12 11.99 -9.96
C PHE A 139 20.11 13.52 -9.94
N TYR A 140 20.96 14.13 -10.76
CA TYR A 140 21.02 15.59 -10.92
C TYR A 140 20.27 16.09 -12.16
N SER A 141 19.02 15.66 -12.34
CA SER A 141 18.29 15.77 -13.61
C SER A 141 17.36 16.99 -13.73
N SER A 142 17.37 17.92 -12.76
CA SER A 142 16.60 19.16 -12.85
C SER A 142 17.44 20.28 -13.46
N TYR A 143 17.07 20.74 -14.66
CA TYR A 143 17.80 21.79 -15.37
C TYR A 143 17.93 23.08 -14.55
N HIS A 144 16.83 23.60 -14.01
CA HIS A 144 16.86 24.84 -13.23
C HIS A 144 17.63 24.68 -11.92
N HIS A 145 17.55 23.50 -11.28
CA HIS A 145 18.37 23.19 -10.12
C HIS A 145 19.86 23.22 -10.49
N ALA A 146 20.23 22.54 -11.57
CA ALA A 146 21.59 22.49 -12.09
C ALA A 146 22.14 23.86 -12.48
N HIS A 147 21.31 24.65 -13.18
CA HIS A 147 21.63 26.00 -13.61
C HIS A 147 21.85 26.94 -12.42
N ASN A 148 20.90 27.00 -11.48
CA ASN A 148 20.98 27.90 -10.32
C ASN A 148 22.23 27.62 -9.46
N VAL A 149 22.52 26.34 -9.18
CA VAL A 149 23.75 25.94 -8.48
C VAL A 149 24.98 26.32 -9.30
N GLY A 150 24.94 26.13 -10.62
CA GLY A 150 26.01 26.54 -11.52
C GLY A 150 26.31 28.03 -11.45
N THR A 151 25.26 28.87 -11.49
CA THR A 151 25.37 30.33 -11.41
C THR A 151 26.01 30.78 -10.10
N MET A 152 25.62 30.19 -8.97
CA MET A 152 26.21 30.52 -7.65
C MET A 152 27.71 30.19 -7.58
N LEU A 153 28.13 29.09 -8.22
CA LEU A 153 29.50 28.58 -8.10
C LEU A 153 30.46 29.12 -9.16
N ARG A 154 29.98 29.40 -10.36
CA ARG A 154 30.81 29.77 -11.53
C ARG A 154 30.51 31.14 -12.10
N GLY A 155 29.54 31.85 -11.53
CA GLY A 155 29.01 33.07 -12.13
C GLY A 155 27.93 32.77 -13.20
N PRO A 156 27.26 33.82 -13.68
CA PRO A 156 26.19 33.70 -14.67
C PRO A 156 26.63 33.02 -15.97
#